data_AF-A0A162M9J0-F1
#
_entry.id   AF-A0A162M9J0-F1
#
_cell.length_a   1.000
_cell.length_b   1.000
_cell.length_c   1.000
_cell.angle_alpha   90.00
_cell.angle_beta   90.00
_cell.angle_gamma   90.00
#
_symmetry.space_group_name_H-M   'P 1'
#
loop_
_entity.id
_entity.type
_entity.pdbx_description
1 polymer ?
#
loop_
_entity_poly.entity_id
_entity_poly.type
_entity_poly.pdbx_seq_one_letter_code
_entity_poly.pdbx_strand_id
1 'polypeptide(L)'
;MEINRIEKVSLNPIGLNQRKEENSSSEFVNFLKEALNRVNDLQKDYENKANDFLLGNDVNVHNLMISAEKAKLSLELTVQIRNKAIEAYQEIMRMQI
;
A
#
# COMPACT_ATOMS: atom_id res chain seq x y z
N MET A 1 7.38 71.67 9.83
CA MET A 1 7.79 70.34 10.31
C MET A 1 6.59 69.42 10.14
N GLU A 2 6.53 68.71 9.01
CA GLU A 2 5.63 67.57 8.86
C GLU A 2 6.52 66.37 8.53
N ILE A 3 6.79 65.59 9.56
CA ILE A 3 7.51 64.33 9.49
C ILE A 3 6.54 63.30 8.91
N ASN A 4 6.76 62.91 7.65
CA ASN A 4 6.06 61.80 7.03
C ASN A 4 6.23 60.54 7.90
N ARG A 5 5.12 60.02 8.41
CA ARG A 5 5.06 58.74 9.11
C ARG A 5 5.42 57.63 8.13
N ILE A 6 6.52 56.95 8.41
CA ILE A 6 6.97 55.76 7.68
C ILE A 6 5.87 54.71 7.82
N GLU A 7 5.28 54.29 6.69
CA GLU A 7 4.34 53.17 6.64
C GLU A 7 5.01 51.94 7.23
N LYS A 8 4.33 51.29 8.18
CA LYS A 8 4.77 50.01 8.74
C LYS A 8 4.87 49.01 7.59
N VAL A 9 6.10 48.66 7.22
CA VAL A 9 6.40 47.45 6.46
C VAL A 9 5.81 46.29 7.25
N SER A 10 4.70 45.75 6.76
CA SER A 10 4.12 44.53 7.27
C SER A 10 5.06 43.40 6.88
N LEU A 11 5.85 42.92 7.84
CA LEU A 11 6.68 41.75 7.65
C LEU A 11 5.74 40.57 7.42
N ASN A 12 5.60 40.17 6.16
CA ASN A 12 4.93 38.94 5.78
C ASN A 12 5.70 37.81 6.50
N PRO A 13 5.09 37.07 7.44
CA PRO A 13 5.78 35.95 8.05
C PRO A 13 6.10 34.98 6.92
N ILE A 14 7.39 34.69 6.77
CA ILE A 14 7.91 33.66 5.88
C ILE A 14 6.95 32.47 6.00
N GLY A 15 6.24 32.19 4.91
CA GLY A 15 5.39 31.03 4.80
C GLY A 15 6.27 29.82 5.08
N LEU A 16 6.21 29.33 6.32
CA LEU A 16 6.63 28.00 6.66
C LEU A 16 5.82 27.11 5.74
N ASN A 17 6.48 26.66 4.66
CA ASN A 17 5.99 25.68 3.73
C ASN A 17 5.27 24.62 4.56
N GLN A 18 3.94 24.61 4.44
CA GLN A 18 3.10 23.58 5.02
C GLN A 18 3.63 22.27 4.47
N ARG A 19 4.38 21.56 5.30
CA ARG A 19 4.90 20.25 4.98
C ARG A 19 3.68 19.38 4.78
N LYS A 20 3.40 19.07 3.52
CA LYS A 20 2.31 18.24 3.05
C LYS A 20 2.62 16.78 3.44
N GLU A 21 2.59 16.49 4.75
CA GLU A 21 2.87 15.15 5.29
C GLU A 21 1.63 14.26 5.35
N GLU A 22 0.43 14.78 5.08
CA GLU A 22 -0.81 14.02 5.23
C GLU A 22 -1.11 13.04 4.08
N ASN A 23 -0.45 13.15 2.93
CA ASN A 23 -0.79 12.31 1.76
C ASN A 23 -0.02 10.97 1.68
N SER A 24 1.19 10.89 2.24
CA SER A 24 2.06 9.71 2.04
C SER A 24 1.55 8.46 2.76
N SER A 25 0.93 8.62 3.93
CA SER A 25 0.32 7.53 4.68
C SER A 25 -0.90 6.94 3.96
N SER A 26 -1.73 7.80 3.37
CA SER A 26 -2.87 7.37 2.56
C SER A 26 -2.44 6.66 1.28
N GLU A 27 -1.37 7.12 0.63
CA GLU A 27 -0.83 6.49 -0.58
C GLU A 27 -0.34 5.06 -0.31
N PHE A 28 0.38 4.84 0.80
CA PHE A 28 0.82 3.50 1.19
C PHE A 28 -0.36 2.56 1.49
N VAL A 29 -1.37 3.04 2.23
CA VAL A 29 -2.56 2.23 2.54
C VAL A 29 -3.31 1.83 1.26
N ASN A 30 -3.44 2.77 0.31
CA ASN A 30 -4.05 2.49 -0.98
C ASN A 30 -3.25 1.45 -1.77
N PHE A 31 -1.93 1.61 -1.86
CA PHE A 31 -1.05 0.64 -2.51
C PHE A 31 -1.15 -0.75 -1.86
N LEU A 32 -1.14 -0.83 -0.54
CA LEU A 32 -1.29 -2.10 0.19
C LEU A 32 -2.65 -2.75 -0.10
N LYS A 33 -3.72 -1.96 -0.13
CA LYS A 33 -5.06 -2.44 -0.47
C LYS A 33 -5.10 -3.00 -1.90
N GLU A 34 -4.49 -2.31 -2.85
CA GLU A 34 -4.36 -2.79 -4.24
C GLU A 34 -3.56 -4.09 -4.32
N ALA A 35 -2.45 -4.19 -3.60
CA ALA A 35 -1.64 -5.41 -3.54
C ALA A 35 -2.43 -6.59 -2.96
N LEU A 36 -3.22 -6.37 -1.90
CA LEU A 36 -4.10 -7.41 -1.32
C LEU A 36 -5.21 -7.82 -2.29
N ASN A 37 -5.83 -6.88 -2.98
CA ASN A 37 -6.80 -7.18 -4.02
C ASN A 37 -6.17 -8.02 -5.14
N ARG A 38 -4.93 -7.70 -5.53
CA ARG A 38 -4.20 -8.45 -6.54
C ARG A 38 -3.95 -9.90 -6.13
N VAL A 39 -3.61 -10.14 -4.86
CA VAL A 39 -3.44 -11.51 -4.32
C VAL A 39 -4.75 -12.28 -4.35
N ASN A 40 -5.87 -11.62 -4.02
CA ASN A 40 -7.20 -12.21 -4.13
C ASN A 40 -7.58 -12.54 -5.58
N ASP A 41 -7.25 -11.66 -6.54
CA ASP A 41 -7.49 -11.92 -7.96
C ASP A 41 -6.68 -13.11 -8.47
N LEU A 42 -5.43 -13.27 -8.02
CA LEU A 42 -4.60 -14.41 -8.37
C LEU A 42 -5.16 -15.73 -7.80
N GLN A 43 -5.69 -15.71 -6.58
CA GLN A 43 -6.37 -16.88 -5.99
C GLN A 43 -7.62 -17.24 -6.79
N LYS A 44 -8.47 -16.27 -7.14
CA LYS A 44 -9.67 -16.50 -7.95
C LYS A 44 -9.33 -17.03 -9.35
N ASP A 45 -8.29 -16.51 -9.99
CA ASP A 45 -7.82 -17.01 -11.30
C ASP A 45 -7.41 -18.48 -11.21
N TYR A 46 -6.66 -18.86 -10.17
CA TYR A 46 -6.32 -20.26 -9.90
C TYR A 46 -7.57 -21.12 -9.67
N GLU A 47 -8.50 -20.69 -8.81
CA GLU A 47 -9.74 -21.42 -8.50
C GLU A 47 -10.60 -21.63 -9.74
N ASN A 48 -10.77 -20.61 -10.58
CA ASN A 48 -11.52 -20.72 -11.83
C ASN A 48 -10.90 -21.76 -12.76
N LYS A 49 -9.57 -21.68 -12.97
CA LYS A 49 -8.85 -22.65 -13.81
C LYS A 49 -8.89 -24.06 -13.24
N ALA A 50 -8.82 -24.19 -11.91
CA ALA A 50 -8.91 -25.48 -11.23
C ALA A 50 -10.30 -26.08 -11.43
N ASN A 51 -11.36 -25.28 -11.26
CA ASN A 51 -12.73 -25.70 -11.49
C ASN A 51 -12.96 -26.11 -12.95
N ASP A 52 -12.52 -25.32 -13.91
CA ASP A 52 -12.65 -25.63 -15.33
C ASP A 52 -11.91 -26.93 -15.69
N PHE A 53 -10.72 -27.14 -15.14
CA PHE A 53 -9.97 -28.39 -15.31
C PHE A 53 -10.71 -29.59 -14.71
N LEU A 54 -11.27 -29.47 -13.52
CA LEU A 54 -12.05 -30.53 -12.86
C LEU A 54 -13.35 -30.86 -13.61
N LEU A 55 -13.95 -29.87 -14.28
CA LEU A 55 -15.13 -30.04 -15.13
C LEU A 55 -14.80 -30.72 -16.47
N GLY A 56 -13.52 -30.98 -16.75
CA GLY A 56 -13.08 -31.61 -18.00
C GLY A 56 -13.05 -30.65 -19.18
N ASN A 57 -13.10 -29.33 -18.94
CA ASN A 57 -12.86 -28.34 -19.98
C ASN A 57 -11.39 -28.40 -20.42
N ASP A 58 -11.11 -27.96 -21.65
CA ASP A 58 -9.75 -27.95 -22.22
C ASP A 58 -8.89 -26.85 -21.59
N VAL A 59 -8.54 -27.04 -20.31
CA VAL A 59 -7.65 -26.18 -19.56
C VAL A 59 -6.26 -26.77 -19.61
N ASN A 60 -5.32 -26.01 -20.14
CA ASN A 60 -3.94 -26.41 -20.16
C ASN A 60 -3.40 -26.52 -18.72
N VAL A 61 -3.04 -27.74 -18.30
CA VAL A 61 -2.48 -28.06 -16.97
C VAL A 61 -1.26 -27.19 -16.63
N HIS A 62 -0.46 -26.82 -17.61
CA HIS A 62 0.68 -25.92 -17.41
C HIS A 62 0.25 -24.53 -16.92
N ASN A 63 -0.82 -23.98 -17.51
CA ASN A 63 -1.37 -22.69 -17.10
C ASN A 63 -1.98 -22.76 -15.71
N LEU A 64 -2.62 -23.90 -15.36
CA LEU A 64 -3.13 -24.13 -14.01
C LEU A 64 -1.99 -24.14 -12.98
N MET A 65 -0.91 -24.88 -13.23
CA MET A 65 0.25 -24.90 -12.34
C MET A 65 0.88 -23.52 -12.19
N ILE A 66 1.03 -22.75 -13.28
CA ILE A 66 1.57 -21.39 -13.20
C ILE A 66 0.68 -20.49 -12.34
N SER A 67 -0.65 -20.55 -12.53
CA SER A 67 -1.58 -19.76 -11.73
C SER A 67 -1.54 -20.16 -10.24
N ALA A 68 -1.44 -21.46 -9.95
CA ALA A 68 -1.28 -21.97 -8.60
C ALA A 68 -0.03 -21.42 -7.91
N GLU A 69 1.12 -21.50 -8.58
CA GLU A 69 2.40 -21.03 -8.03
C GLU A 69 2.39 -19.51 -7.80
N LYS A 70 1.81 -18.75 -8.74
CA LYS A 70 1.63 -17.30 -8.58
C LYS A 70 0.77 -16.97 -7.37
N ALA A 71 -0.36 -17.63 -7.20
CA ALA A 71 -1.26 -17.42 -6.07
C ALA A 71 -0.55 -17.75 -4.74
N LYS A 72 0.14 -18.90 -4.68
CA LYS A 72 0.89 -19.34 -3.51
C LYS A 72 1.99 -18.36 -3.11
N LEU A 73 2.90 -18.03 -4.04
CA LEU A 73 4.01 -17.12 -3.75
C LEU A 73 3.51 -15.73 -3.32
N SER A 74 2.46 -15.23 -3.96
CA SER A 74 1.88 -13.93 -3.61
C SER A 74 1.27 -13.93 -2.20
N LEU A 75 0.61 -15.03 -1.81
CA LEU A 75 0.07 -15.21 -0.47
C LEU A 75 1.19 -15.30 0.58
N GLU A 76 2.23 -16.09 0.31
CA GLU A 76 3.40 -16.21 1.20
C GLU A 76 4.05 -14.85 1.43
N LEU A 77 4.27 -14.08 0.37
CA LEU A 77 4.79 -12.72 0.46
C LEU A 77 3.88 -11.82 1.31
N THR A 78 2.56 -11.90 1.09
CA THR A 78 1.57 -11.13 1.86
C THR A 78 1.64 -11.43 3.35
N VAL A 79 1.79 -12.71 3.70
CA VAL A 79 1.96 -13.15 5.10
C VAL A 79 3.24 -12.57 5.70
N GLN A 80 4.35 -12.58 4.97
CA GLN A 80 5.60 -11.98 5.44
C GLN A 80 5.47 -10.47 5.66
N ILE A 81 4.84 -9.75 4.73
CA ILE A 81 4.60 -8.31 4.87
C ILE A 81 3.72 -8.04 6.09
N ARG A 82 2.63 -8.79 6.27
CA ARG A 82 1.75 -8.68 7.45
C ARG A 82 2.54 -8.87 8.74
N ASN A 83 3.38 -9.90 8.80
CA ASN A 83 4.19 -10.16 9.99
C ASN A 83 5.16 -9.00 10.26
N LYS A 84 5.84 -8.47 9.24
CA LYS A 84 6.72 -7.30 9.38
C LYS A 84 6.00 -6.02 9.77
N ALA A 85 4.78 -5.80 9.30
CA ALA A 85 3.97 -4.67 9.72
C ALA A 85 3.61 -4.75 11.22
N ILE A 86 3.26 -5.95 11.71
CA ILE A 86 3.00 -6.18 13.13
C ILE A 86 4.28 -5.98 13.96
N GLU A 87 5.41 -6.53 13.52
CA GLU A 87 6.70 -6.34 14.20
C GLU A 87 7.08 -4.85 14.30
N ALA A 88 6.93 -4.09 13.20
CA ALA A 88 7.22 -2.66 13.17
C ALA A 88 6.31 -1.88 14.14
N TYR A 89 5.02 -2.21 14.19
CA TYR A 89 4.09 -1.63 15.16
C TYR A 89 4.52 -1.93 16.60
N GLN A 90 4.88 -3.18 16.89
CA GLN A 90 5.35 -3.58 18.22
C GLN A 90 6.65 -2.87 18.61
N GLU A 91 7.58 -2.67 17.68
CA GLU A 91 8.85 -1.97 17.93
C GLU A 91 8.62 -0.50 18.30
N ILE A 92 7.73 0.20 17.58
CA ILE A 92 7.37 1.59 17.90
C ILE A 92 6.78 1.68 19.31
N MET A 93 5.94 0.72 19.70
CA MET A 93 5.37 0.66 21.06
C MET A 93 6.44 0.44 22.13
N ARG A 94 7.48 -0.36 21.84
CA ARG A 94 8.61 -0.58 22.77
C ARG A 94 9.51 0.65 22.93
N MET A 95 9.62 1.51 21.92
CA MET A 95 10.41 2.75 22.00
C MET A 95 9.79 3.83 22.91
N GLN A 96 8.48 3.78 23.15
CA GLN A 96 7.75 4.79 23.92
C GLN A 96 7.66 4.50 25.42
N ILE A 97 8.21 3.37 25.88
CA ILE A 97 8.28 2.99 27.31
C ILE A 97 9.66 3.33 27.86
#